data_AF-A0A9J6ET83-F1
#
_entry.id   AF-A0A9J6ET83-F1
#
_cell.length_a   1.000
_cell.length_b   1.000
_cell.length_c   1.000
_cell.angle_alpha   90.00
_cell.angle_beta   90.00
_cell.angle_gamma   90.00
#
_symmetry.space_group_name_H-M   'P 1'
#
loop_
_entity.id
_entity.type
_entity.pdbx_description
1 polymer ?
#
loop_
_entity_poly.entity_id
_entity_poly.type
_entity_poly.pdbx_seq_one_letter_code
_entity_poly.pdbx_strand_id
1 'polypeptide(L)'
;MATAAGVNGTVARFRFGIRDFSSGEPLSESSYNAPPPQITWRDTSERNLRSGGSRLMNPRPIGNEPYVPTELEHVANIITHALSILPSFFALKFLLQRAHTPAHMTAAVVYGIALVVLFVTSSLFHSVHFLGKLRTLKVILHRCDRAAIYIFIASAYTPWYKTLEVLIYIGSAVFPASATFSMRPLTGLKELLFGGLLYFIGVVFFKSDGRVPFAHAIWHLFVNAATLVHYHAVYRYLFRSGQVAQVAAAAVAAAHEHQD
;
A
#
# COMPACT_ATOMS: atom_id res chain seq x y z
N MET A 1 -51.04 -16.98 -3.82
CA MET A 1 -50.24 -16.08 -2.97
C MET A 1 -48.87 -16.74 -2.82
N ALA A 2 -47.84 -16.14 -3.45
CA ALA A 2 -46.38 -16.33 -3.39
C ALA A 2 -45.81 -17.75 -3.12
N THR A 3 -45.21 -18.46 -4.10
CA THR A 3 -43.79 -18.39 -4.55
C THR A 3 -42.73 -18.33 -3.44
N ALA A 4 -41.96 -19.42 -3.31
CA ALA A 4 -40.59 -19.37 -2.80
C ALA A 4 -39.68 -20.08 -3.81
N ALA A 5 -39.19 -19.30 -4.78
CA ALA A 5 -38.16 -19.73 -5.70
C ALA A 5 -36.85 -19.89 -4.92
N GLY A 6 -36.29 -21.10 -4.93
CA GLY A 6 -34.95 -21.37 -4.45
C GLY A 6 -33.95 -20.55 -5.25
N VAL A 7 -33.25 -19.66 -4.56
CA VAL A 7 -32.19 -18.82 -5.11
C VAL A 7 -31.03 -19.73 -5.51
N ASN A 8 -31.01 -20.16 -6.77
CA ASN A 8 -29.81 -20.69 -7.40
C ASN A 8 -28.82 -19.53 -7.52
N GLY A 9 -27.84 -19.52 -6.61
CA GLY A 9 -26.71 -18.61 -6.64
C GLY A 9 -25.85 -18.87 -7.88
N THR A 10 -26.21 -18.27 -9.00
CA THR A 10 -25.38 -18.20 -10.20
C THR A 10 -24.22 -17.27 -9.90
N VAL A 11 -23.16 -17.81 -9.31
CA VAL A 11 -21.85 -17.15 -9.37
C VAL A 11 -21.44 -17.19 -10.84
N ALA A 12 -21.69 -16.11 -11.56
CA ALA A 12 -21.18 -15.90 -12.91
C ALA A 12 -19.65 -15.90 -12.83
N ARG A 13 -19.03 -17.08 -12.97
CA ARG A 13 -17.59 -17.19 -13.18
C ARG A 13 -17.30 -16.53 -14.52
N PHE A 14 -16.59 -15.42 -14.50
CA PHE A 14 -16.02 -14.82 -15.71
C PHE A 14 -15.19 -15.90 -16.42
N ARG A 15 -15.71 -16.44 -17.53
CA ARG A 15 -15.05 -17.44 -18.36
C ARG A 15 -14.17 -16.70 -19.35
N PHE A 16 -12.88 -16.56 -19.05
CA PHE A 16 -11.91 -16.30 -20.11
C PHE A 16 -11.99 -17.50 -21.07
N GLY A 17 -12.15 -17.27 -22.37
CA GLY A 17 -12.32 -18.32 -23.38
C GLY A 17 -11.07 -19.18 -23.55
N ILE A 18 -10.76 -20.03 -22.58
CA ILE A 18 -9.64 -20.97 -22.63
C ILE A 18 -10.03 -22.08 -23.60
N ARG A 19 -9.25 -22.19 -24.68
CA ARG A 19 -9.35 -23.24 -25.69
C ARG A 19 -8.43 -24.40 -25.31
N ASP A 20 -8.86 -25.62 -25.60
CA ASP A 20 -8.02 -26.80 -25.67
C ASP A 20 -6.87 -26.49 -26.63
N PHE A 21 -5.66 -26.56 -26.09
CA PHE A 21 -4.46 -26.14 -26.80
C PHE A 21 -4.02 -27.14 -27.88
N SER A 22 -4.45 -28.40 -27.77
CA SER A 22 -4.11 -29.45 -28.73
C SER A 22 -4.96 -29.39 -30.01
N SER A 23 -6.23 -28.99 -29.87
CA SER A 23 -7.21 -28.94 -30.95
C SER A 23 -7.56 -27.50 -31.38
N GLY A 24 -7.25 -26.49 -30.55
CA GLY A 24 -7.70 -25.11 -30.73
C GLY A 24 -9.19 -24.89 -30.40
N GLU A 25 -9.91 -25.94 -30.00
CA GLU A 25 -11.35 -25.91 -29.72
C GLU A 25 -11.65 -25.39 -28.31
N PRO A 26 -12.82 -24.81 -28.04
CA PRO A 26 -13.22 -24.46 -26.68
C PRO A 26 -13.18 -25.68 -25.75
N LEU A 27 -12.62 -25.53 -24.55
CA LEU A 27 -12.65 -26.61 -23.55
C LEU A 27 -14.10 -27.02 -23.24
N SER A 28 -14.36 -28.33 -23.23
CA SER A 28 -15.68 -28.87 -22.89
C SER A 28 -16.06 -28.54 -21.43
N GLU A 29 -17.36 -28.44 -21.15
CA GLU A 29 -17.85 -28.05 -19.82
C GLU A 29 -17.46 -29.05 -18.72
N SER A 30 -17.31 -30.33 -19.09
CA SER A 30 -16.71 -31.39 -18.27
C SER A 30 -15.25 -31.07 -17.89
N SER A 31 -14.46 -30.58 -18.84
CA SER A 31 -13.03 -30.28 -18.65
C SER A 31 -12.79 -29.08 -17.74
N TYR A 32 -13.68 -28.08 -17.76
CA TYR A 32 -13.63 -26.93 -16.85
C TYR A 32 -13.91 -27.31 -15.39
N ASN A 33 -14.79 -28.30 -15.18
CA ASN A 33 -15.24 -28.70 -13.85
C ASN A 33 -14.49 -29.93 -13.29
N ALA A 34 -13.64 -30.56 -14.09
CA ALA A 34 -12.81 -31.67 -13.64
C ALA A 34 -11.80 -31.20 -12.56
N PRO A 35 -11.64 -31.95 -11.47
CA PRO A 35 -10.58 -31.65 -10.51
C PRO A 35 -9.21 -31.76 -11.18
N PRO A 36 -8.24 -30.90 -10.82
CA PRO A 36 -6.92 -30.92 -11.43
C PRO A 36 -6.25 -32.29 -11.19
N PRO A 37 -5.74 -32.94 -12.24
CA PRO A 37 -5.07 -34.23 -12.12
C PRO A 37 -3.79 -34.09 -11.27
N GLN A 38 -3.49 -35.13 -10.49
CA GLN A 38 -2.26 -35.20 -9.69
C GLN A 38 -1.11 -35.65 -10.60
N ILE A 39 -0.42 -34.70 -11.23
CA ILE A 39 0.66 -34.97 -12.19
C ILE A 39 2.01 -34.72 -11.50
N THR A 40 2.96 -35.62 -11.69
CA THR A 40 4.34 -35.47 -11.20
C THR A 40 5.27 -34.90 -12.29
N TRP A 41 6.43 -34.40 -11.88
CA TRP A 41 7.46 -33.93 -12.82
C TRP A 41 7.94 -35.05 -13.76
N ARG A 42 7.87 -36.32 -13.31
CA ARG A 42 8.30 -37.47 -14.11
C ARG A 42 7.31 -37.70 -15.25
N ASP A 43 6.01 -37.60 -14.94
CA ASP A 43 4.93 -37.71 -15.92
C ASP A 43 5.03 -36.60 -16.98
N THR A 44 5.26 -35.35 -16.57
CA THR A 44 5.41 -34.23 -17.52
C THR A 44 6.69 -34.34 -18.36
N SER A 45 7.80 -34.78 -17.76
CA SER A 45 9.08 -34.96 -18.47
C SER A 45 9.00 -36.07 -19.52
N GLU A 46 8.41 -37.22 -19.17
CA GLU A 46 8.21 -38.32 -20.11
C GLU A 46 7.26 -37.94 -21.25
N ARG A 47 6.16 -37.25 -20.94
CA ARG A 47 5.22 -36.73 -21.93
C ARG A 47 5.92 -35.80 -22.92
N ASN A 48 6.72 -34.86 -22.41
CA ASN A 48 7.44 -33.89 -23.23
C ASN A 48 8.47 -34.55 -24.16
N LEU A 49 9.20 -35.55 -23.66
CA LEU A 49 10.17 -36.30 -24.47
C LEU A 49 9.48 -37.10 -25.59
N ARG A 50 8.32 -37.71 -25.30
CA ARG A 50 7.52 -38.45 -26.31
C ARG A 50 7.03 -37.54 -27.43
N SER A 51 6.74 -36.27 -27.15
CA SER A 51 6.33 -35.27 -28.15
C SER A 51 7.50 -34.58 -28.87
N GLY A 52 8.74 -35.08 -28.75
CA GLY A 52 9.93 -34.48 -29.38
C GLY A 52 10.46 -33.24 -28.65
N GLY A 53 10.02 -32.98 -27.42
CA GLY A 53 10.46 -31.88 -26.58
C GLY A 53 11.82 -32.14 -25.90
N SER A 54 12.39 -31.07 -25.32
CA SER A 54 13.69 -31.08 -24.64
C SER A 54 13.56 -31.35 -23.14
N ARG A 55 14.57 -32.01 -22.53
CA ARG A 55 14.67 -32.14 -21.07
C ARG A 55 14.81 -30.80 -20.35
N LEU A 56 15.24 -29.75 -21.05
CA LEU A 56 15.51 -28.42 -20.50
C LEU A 56 14.28 -27.53 -20.40
N MET A 57 13.18 -27.90 -21.06
CA MET A 57 12.01 -27.04 -21.18
C MET A 57 10.76 -27.81 -20.75
N ASN A 58 9.97 -27.23 -19.86
CA ASN A 58 8.71 -27.86 -19.48
C ASN A 58 7.73 -27.87 -20.64
N PRO A 59 6.90 -28.92 -20.76
CA PRO A 59 5.75 -28.87 -21.63
C PRO A 59 4.79 -27.79 -21.12
N ARG A 60 4.08 -27.14 -22.04
CA ARG A 60 3.01 -26.21 -21.67
C ARG A 60 1.91 -26.99 -20.93
N PRO A 61 1.37 -26.47 -19.81
CA PRO A 61 0.23 -27.09 -19.14
C PRO A 61 -0.96 -27.19 -20.08
N ILE A 62 -1.72 -28.28 -20.02
CA ILE A 62 -2.88 -28.53 -20.88
C ILE A 62 -4.17 -28.34 -20.07
N GLY A 63 -5.08 -27.50 -20.56
CA GLY A 63 -6.37 -27.27 -19.90
C GLY A 63 -6.22 -26.68 -18.49
N ASN A 64 -6.69 -27.42 -17.48
CA ASN A 64 -6.67 -27.02 -16.06
C ASN A 64 -5.55 -27.72 -15.26
N GLU A 65 -4.57 -28.33 -15.94
CA GLU A 65 -3.42 -28.95 -15.29
C GLU A 65 -2.55 -27.88 -14.58
N PRO A 66 -2.08 -28.15 -13.35
CA PRO A 66 -1.14 -27.25 -12.69
C PRO A 66 0.21 -27.25 -13.42
N TYR A 67 0.91 -26.11 -13.38
CA TYR A 67 2.29 -26.06 -13.83
C TYR A 67 3.18 -26.95 -12.95
N VAL A 68 3.90 -27.88 -13.56
CA VAL A 68 4.81 -28.80 -12.86
C VAL A 68 6.22 -28.65 -13.44
N PRO A 69 7.18 -28.11 -12.66
CA PRO A 69 8.55 -27.94 -13.12
C PRO A 69 9.29 -29.27 -13.30
N THR A 70 10.11 -29.38 -14.35
CA THR A 70 11.09 -30.47 -14.53
C THR A 70 12.13 -30.47 -13.42
N GLU A 71 12.86 -31.58 -13.27
CA GLU A 71 13.98 -31.66 -12.29
C GLU A 71 15.04 -30.59 -12.56
N LEU A 72 15.40 -30.37 -13.82
CA LEU A 72 16.42 -29.39 -14.19
C LEU A 72 15.98 -27.96 -13.85
N GLU A 73 14.71 -27.63 -14.09
CA GLU A 73 14.17 -26.34 -13.66
C GLU A 73 14.12 -26.21 -12.13
N HIS A 74 13.80 -27.29 -11.42
CA HIS A 74 13.80 -27.27 -9.96
C HIS A 74 15.19 -26.99 -9.39
N VAL A 75 16.21 -27.67 -9.91
CA VAL A 75 17.61 -27.45 -9.54
C VAL A 75 18.05 -26.04 -9.92
N ALA A 76 17.68 -25.56 -11.11
CA ALA A 76 17.99 -24.20 -11.54
C ALA A 76 17.38 -23.16 -10.59
N ASN A 77 16.12 -23.31 -10.20
CA ASN A 77 15.46 -22.44 -9.23
C ASN A 77 16.16 -22.45 -7.86
N ILE A 78 16.56 -23.63 -7.35
CA ILE A 78 17.33 -23.70 -6.10
C ILE A 78 18.63 -22.89 -6.22
N ILE A 79 19.39 -23.10 -7.30
CA ILE A 79 20.69 -22.46 -7.51
C ILE A 79 20.52 -20.94 -7.65
N THR A 80 19.60 -20.46 -8.48
CA THR A 80 19.43 -19.02 -8.73
C THR A 80 19.00 -18.26 -7.47
N HIS A 81 18.08 -18.81 -6.68
CA HIS A 81 17.66 -18.21 -5.43
C HIS A 81 18.72 -18.33 -4.33
N ALA A 82 19.40 -19.47 -4.21
CA ALA A 82 20.44 -19.67 -3.19
C ALA A 82 21.66 -18.76 -3.43
N LEU A 83 22.07 -18.59 -4.69
CA LEU A 83 23.13 -17.65 -5.06
C LEU A 83 22.79 -16.20 -4.70
N SER A 84 21.50 -15.86 -4.69
CA SER A 84 21.03 -14.50 -4.37
C SER A 84 20.99 -14.21 -2.86
N ILE A 85 21.15 -15.23 -1.99
CA ILE A 85 21.20 -15.04 -0.54
C ILE A 85 22.42 -14.19 -0.14
N LEU A 86 23.62 -14.50 -0.62
CA LEU A 86 24.83 -13.74 -0.25
C LEU A 86 24.76 -12.26 -0.67
N PRO A 87 24.39 -11.93 -1.94
CA PRO A 87 24.10 -10.55 -2.35
C PRO A 87 23.05 -9.87 -1.47
N SER A 88 22.00 -10.58 -1.03
CA SER A 88 20.95 -9.98 -0.19
C SER A 88 21.47 -9.52 1.18
N PHE A 89 22.36 -10.30 1.81
CA PHE A 89 23.02 -9.91 3.06
C PHE A 89 23.99 -8.74 2.85
N PHE A 90 24.74 -8.76 1.74
CA PHE A 90 25.62 -7.65 1.38
C PHE A 90 24.82 -6.36 1.14
N ALA A 91 23.70 -6.44 0.42
CA ALA A 91 22.80 -5.33 0.18
C ALA A 91 22.22 -4.76 1.48
N LEU A 92 21.76 -5.62 2.40
CA LEU A 92 21.30 -5.19 3.73
C LEU A 92 22.42 -4.44 4.47
N LYS A 93 23.61 -5.03 4.59
CA LYS A 93 24.75 -4.38 5.25
C LYS A 93 25.09 -3.04 4.61
N PHE A 94 25.13 -2.97 3.29
CA PHE A 94 25.44 -1.76 2.53
C PHE A 94 24.41 -0.65 2.76
N LEU A 95 23.11 -0.98 2.77
CA LEU A 95 22.05 -0.04 3.08
C LEU A 95 22.14 0.49 4.51
N LEU A 96 22.43 -0.39 5.47
CA LEU A 96 22.62 0.00 6.88
C LEU A 96 23.79 0.97 7.06
N GLN A 97 24.90 0.76 6.34
CA GLN A 97 26.08 1.63 6.39
C GLN A 97 25.84 3.02 5.78
N ARG A 98 24.87 3.15 4.86
CA ARG A 98 24.51 4.40 4.16
C ARG A 98 23.37 5.17 4.84
N ALA A 99 22.71 4.56 5.83
CA ALA A 99 21.57 5.16 6.50
C ALA A 99 22.00 6.16 7.59
N HIS A 100 21.93 7.46 7.28
CA HIS A 100 22.28 8.54 8.21
C HIS A 100 21.08 9.19 8.93
N THR A 101 19.86 8.91 8.50
CA THR A 101 18.63 9.45 9.11
C THR A 101 17.78 8.31 9.66
N PRO A 102 16.94 8.53 10.69
CA PRO A 102 16.01 7.50 11.18
C PRO A 102 15.11 6.94 10.08
N ALA A 103 14.67 7.78 9.14
CA ALA A 103 13.87 7.35 8.00
C ALA A 103 14.66 6.43 7.05
N HIS A 104 15.91 6.78 6.72
CA HIS A 104 16.78 5.91 5.92
C HIS A 104 17.10 4.61 6.65
N MET A 105 17.26 4.64 7.98
CA MET A 105 17.51 3.45 8.79
C MET A 105 16.31 2.49 8.73
N THR A 106 15.10 3.00 8.96
CA THR A 106 13.88 2.20 8.83
C THR A 106 13.73 1.61 7.44
N ALA A 107 13.94 2.40 6.38
CA ALA A 107 13.87 1.91 5.00
C ALA A 107 14.92 0.82 4.72
N ALA A 108 16.16 1.02 5.16
CA ALA A 108 17.26 0.07 5.00
C ALA A 108 16.97 -1.27 5.69
N VAL A 109 16.50 -1.23 6.95
CA VAL A 109 16.14 -2.43 7.72
C VAL A 109 14.96 -3.15 7.08
N VAL A 110 13.87 -2.46 6.79
CA VAL A 110 12.64 -3.06 6.25
C VAL A 110 12.88 -3.68 4.87
N TYR A 111 13.51 -2.95 3.96
CA TYR A 111 13.82 -3.45 2.62
C TYR A 111 14.85 -4.57 2.64
N GLY A 112 15.95 -4.39 3.38
CA GLY A 112 17.04 -5.36 3.41
C GLY A 112 16.64 -6.68 4.08
N ILE A 113 15.87 -6.65 5.17
CA ILE A 113 15.33 -7.88 5.79
C ILE A 113 14.35 -8.56 4.85
N ALA A 114 13.44 -7.82 4.22
CA ALA A 114 12.48 -8.40 3.28
C ALA A 114 13.17 -9.09 2.10
N LEU A 115 14.25 -8.50 1.57
CA LEU A 115 15.07 -9.08 0.51
C LEU A 115 15.75 -10.39 0.94
N VAL A 116 16.31 -10.44 2.15
CA VAL A 116 16.93 -11.66 2.71
C VAL A 116 15.86 -12.75 2.92
N VAL A 117 14.73 -12.40 3.52
CA VAL A 117 13.61 -13.32 3.77
C VAL A 117 13.08 -13.89 2.45
N LEU A 118 12.96 -13.08 1.39
CA LEU A 118 12.54 -13.52 0.06
C LEU A 118 13.44 -14.65 -0.46
N PHE A 119 14.75 -14.43 -0.55
CA PHE A 119 15.66 -15.42 -1.13
C PHE A 119 15.86 -16.65 -0.25
N VAL A 120 15.91 -16.49 1.08
CA VAL A 120 16.00 -17.63 2.00
C VAL A 120 14.74 -18.49 1.94
N THR A 121 13.55 -17.88 2.02
CA THR A 121 12.28 -18.62 1.97
C THR A 121 12.10 -19.35 0.64
N SER A 122 12.45 -18.69 -0.46
CA SER A 122 12.35 -19.29 -1.80
C SER A 122 13.32 -20.46 -1.99
N SER A 123 14.57 -20.32 -1.53
CA SER A 123 15.57 -21.39 -1.57
C SER A 123 15.13 -22.59 -0.74
N LEU A 124 14.59 -22.35 0.47
CA LEU A 124 14.04 -23.40 1.33
C LEU A 124 12.84 -24.09 0.68
N PHE A 125 11.90 -23.33 0.10
CA PHE A 125 10.74 -23.86 -0.58
C PHE A 125 11.13 -24.80 -1.72
N HIS A 126 11.97 -24.36 -2.65
CA HIS A 126 12.42 -25.18 -3.78
C HIS A 126 13.22 -26.40 -3.31
N SER A 127 14.06 -26.27 -2.28
CA SER A 127 14.81 -27.40 -1.71
C SER A 127 13.88 -28.47 -1.11
N VAL A 128 12.88 -28.05 -0.32
CA VAL A 128 11.91 -28.97 0.29
C VAL A 128 10.98 -29.58 -0.77
N HIS A 129 10.61 -28.81 -1.78
CA HIS A 129 9.79 -29.31 -2.88
C HIS A 129 10.54 -30.37 -3.69
N PHE A 130 11.83 -30.17 -3.97
CA PHE A 130 12.69 -31.16 -4.63
C PHE A 130 12.82 -32.46 -3.82
N LEU A 131 12.98 -32.35 -2.49
CA LEU A 131 13.16 -33.53 -1.62
C LEU A 131 11.91 -34.41 -1.51
N GLY A 132 10.72 -33.87 -1.76
CA GLY A 132 9.45 -34.61 -1.89
C GLY A 132 8.90 -35.28 -0.61
N LYS A 133 9.67 -35.35 0.48
CA LYS A 133 9.32 -36.10 1.70
C LYS A 133 8.43 -35.35 2.70
N LEU A 134 8.47 -34.02 2.71
CA LEU A 134 7.89 -33.20 3.78
C LEU A 134 6.64 -32.43 3.31
N ARG A 135 5.51 -33.13 3.20
CA ARG A 135 4.25 -32.58 2.63
C ARG A 135 3.76 -31.34 3.38
N THR A 136 3.72 -31.36 4.72
CA THR A 136 3.25 -30.21 5.52
C THR A 136 4.16 -29.00 5.37
N LEU A 137 5.48 -29.21 5.46
CA LEU A 137 6.47 -28.15 5.32
C LEU A 137 6.43 -27.51 3.93
N LYS A 138 6.24 -28.32 2.88
CA LYS A 138 6.05 -27.85 1.50
C LYS A 138 4.85 -26.90 1.39
N VAL A 139 3.72 -27.21 2.02
CA VAL A 139 2.53 -26.33 1.97
C VAL A 139 2.78 -25.01 2.70
N ILE A 140 3.44 -25.05 3.87
CA ILE A 140 3.77 -23.85 4.65
C ILE A 140 4.73 -22.97 3.86
N LEU A 141 5.86 -23.53 3.41
CA LEU A 141 6.89 -22.78 2.67
C LEU A 141 6.35 -22.21 1.36
N HIS A 142 5.45 -22.90 0.67
CA HIS A 142 4.80 -22.37 -0.53
C HIS A 142 3.95 -21.12 -0.25
N ARG A 143 3.26 -21.07 0.90
CA ARG A 143 2.52 -19.87 1.33
C ARG A 143 3.47 -18.76 1.72
N CYS A 144 4.54 -19.10 2.46
CA CYS A 144 5.55 -18.14 2.88
C CYS A 144 6.29 -17.52 1.69
N ASP A 145 6.66 -18.30 0.68
CA ASP A 145 7.36 -17.82 -0.52
C ASP A 145 6.51 -16.79 -1.29
N ARG A 146 5.22 -17.10 -1.50
CA ARG A 146 4.27 -16.14 -2.09
C ARG A 146 4.11 -14.89 -1.23
N ALA A 147 3.98 -15.04 0.09
CA ALA A 147 3.86 -13.93 1.02
C ALA A 147 5.12 -13.03 1.00
N ALA A 148 6.31 -13.63 0.91
CA ALA A 148 7.58 -12.91 0.88
C ALA A 148 7.68 -11.99 -0.35
N ILE A 149 7.17 -12.41 -1.51
CA ILE A 149 7.10 -11.55 -2.71
C ILE A 149 6.24 -10.31 -2.43
N TYR A 150 5.05 -10.48 -1.84
CA TYR A 150 4.18 -9.34 -1.50
C TYR A 150 4.83 -8.41 -0.46
N ILE A 151 5.48 -8.97 0.56
CA ILE A 151 6.21 -8.21 1.59
C ILE A 151 7.37 -7.42 0.96
N PHE A 152 8.13 -8.06 0.06
CA PHE A 152 9.24 -7.40 -0.63
C PHE A 152 8.77 -6.23 -1.49
N ILE A 153 7.70 -6.41 -2.27
CA ILE A 153 7.08 -5.34 -3.04
C ILE A 153 6.65 -4.19 -2.13
N ALA A 154 5.94 -4.48 -1.03
CA ALA A 154 5.53 -3.46 -0.07
C ALA A 154 6.73 -2.72 0.55
N SER A 155 7.81 -3.44 0.88
CA SER A 155 9.02 -2.86 1.45
C SER A 155 9.68 -1.84 0.52
N ALA A 156 9.65 -2.05 -0.80
CA ALA A 156 10.20 -1.14 -1.79
C ALA A 156 9.52 0.24 -1.80
N TYR A 157 8.27 0.33 -1.32
CA TYR A 157 7.52 1.58 -1.21
C TYR A 157 7.73 2.32 0.12
N THR A 158 8.46 1.76 1.09
CA THR A 158 8.68 2.39 2.42
C THR A 158 9.24 3.82 2.33
N PRO A 159 10.24 4.14 1.48
CA PRO A 159 10.70 5.51 1.30
C PRO A 159 9.62 6.45 0.73
N TRP A 160 8.81 5.93 -0.19
CA TRP A 160 7.72 6.67 -0.83
C TRP A 160 6.59 6.97 0.15
N TYR A 161 6.24 6.03 1.03
CA TYR A 161 5.24 6.26 2.08
C TYR A 161 5.63 7.38 3.03
N LYS A 162 6.91 7.50 3.39
CA LYS A 162 7.38 8.61 4.25
C LYS A 162 7.30 9.96 3.56
N THR A 163 7.49 10.00 2.25
CA THR A 163 7.27 11.22 1.46
C THR A 163 5.78 11.54 1.34
N LEU A 164 4.96 10.52 1.07
CA LEU A 164 3.50 10.65 0.96
C LEU A 164 2.87 11.12 2.27
N GLU A 165 3.34 10.62 3.42
CA GLU A 165 2.92 11.06 4.75
C GLU A 165 3.06 12.59 4.90
N VAL A 166 4.23 13.14 4.53
CA VAL A 166 4.48 14.59 4.56
C VAL A 166 3.56 15.35 3.60
N LEU A 167 3.33 14.83 2.39
CA LEU A 167 2.42 15.45 1.42
C LEU A 167 0.97 15.46 1.92
N ILE A 168 0.52 14.40 2.59
CA ILE A 168 -0.82 14.33 3.19
C ILE A 168 -0.94 15.38 4.30
N TYR A 169 0.07 15.55 5.15
CA TYR A 169 0.08 16.60 6.18
C TYR A 169 0.03 18.01 5.59
N ILE A 170 0.76 18.27 4.50
CA ILE A 170 0.70 19.57 3.81
C ILE A 170 -0.68 19.75 3.17
N GLY A 171 -1.21 18.72 2.53
CA GLY A 171 -2.54 18.73 1.91
C GLY A 171 -3.65 19.00 2.93
N SER A 172 -3.59 18.39 4.11
CA SER A 172 -4.56 18.61 5.19
C SER A 172 -4.47 20.01 5.81
N ALA A 173 -3.34 20.70 5.69
CA ALA A 173 -3.20 22.10 6.09
C ALA A 173 -3.69 23.07 5.00
N VAL A 174 -3.37 22.82 3.73
CA VAL A 174 -3.72 23.69 2.59
C VAL A 174 -5.21 23.59 2.24
N PHE A 175 -5.80 22.40 2.32
CA PHE A 175 -7.19 22.18 1.92
C PHE A 175 -8.19 23.03 2.72
N PRO A 176 -8.19 23.03 4.07
CA PRO A 176 -9.07 23.91 4.86
C PRO A 176 -8.74 25.39 4.68
N ALA A 177 -7.45 25.73 4.52
CA ALA A 177 -7.04 27.10 4.30
C ALA A 177 -7.57 27.65 2.96
N SER A 178 -7.68 26.81 1.92
CA SER A 178 -8.19 27.23 0.62
C SER A 178 -9.63 27.74 0.65
N ALA A 179 -10.47 27.19 1.53
CA ALA A 179 -11.87 27.60 1.70
C ALA A 179 -12.01 29.08 2.12
N THR A 180 -10.99 29.64 2.79
CA THR A 180 -11.00 31.03 3.25
C THR A 180 -10.94 32.05 2.11
N PHE A 181 -10.37 31.67 0.96
CA PHE A 181 -10.32 32.54 -0.23
C PHE A 181 -11.66 32.64 -0.96
N SER A 182 -12.56 31.67 -0.75
CA SER A 182 -13.91 31.67 -1.32
C SER A 182 -14.93 32.43 -0.48
N MET A 183 -14.61 32.72 0.79
CA MET A 183 -15.48 33.46 1.69
C MET A 183 -15.37 34.97 1.42
N ARG A 184 -16.47 35.63 1.09
CA ARG A 184 -16.56 37.10 1.07
C ARG A 184 -17.54 37.56 2.16
N PRO A 185 -17.24 38.65 2.90
CA PRO A 185 -16.06 39.52 2.81
C PRO A 185 -14.79 38.89 3.40
N LEU A 186 -13.60 39.29 2.91
CA LEU A 186 -12.29 38.78 3.35
C LEU A 186 -11.84 39.31 4.74
N THR A 187 -12.80 39.74 5.57
CA THR A 187 -12.54 40.21 6.93
C THR A 187 -12.00 39.07 7.78
N GLY A 188 -10.88 39.28 8.48
CA GLY A 188 -10.18 38.23 9.24
C GLY A 188 -9.05 37.53 8.47
N LEU A 189 -8.95 37.72 7.15
CA LEU A 189 -7.90 37.07 6.35
C LEU A 189 -6.49 37.46 6.80
N LYS A 190 -6.28 38.73 7.19
CA LYS A 190 -4.97 39.21 7.67
C LYS A 190 -4.55 38.49 8.94
N GLU A 191 -5.48 38.29 9.87
CA GLU A 191 -5.28 37.57 11.12
C GLU A 191 -5.02 36.08 10.86
N LEU A 192 -5.76 35.46 9.93
CA LEU A 192 -5.50 34.07 9.52
C LEU A 192 -4.12 33.91 8.89
N LEU A 193 -3.72 34.82 7.99
CA LEU A 193 -2.39 34.83 7.36
C LEU A 193 -1.29 35.03 8.40
N PHE A 194 -1.50 35.94 9.36
CA PHE A 194 -0.54 36.18 10.44
C PHE A 194 -0.38 34.95 11.35
N GLY A 195 -1.48 34.30 11.75
CA GLY A 195 -1.41 33.03 12.48
C GLY A 195 -0.74 31.91 11.66
N GLY A 196 -0.97 31.87 10.34
CA GLY A 196 -0.28 30.96 9.43
C GLY A 196 1.23 31.19 9.36
N LEU A 197 1.67 32.46 9.35
CA LEU A 197 3.09 32.82 9.41
C LEU A 197 3.73 32.38 10.74
N LEU A 198 3.03 32.56 11.88
CA LEU A 198 3.49 32.07 13.17
C LEU A 198 3.66 30.54 13.19
N TYR A 199 2.73 29.80 12.58
CA TYR A 199 2.87 28.36 12.37
C TYR A 199 4.09 28.00 11.53
N PHE A 200 4.31 28.69 10.41
CA PHE A 200 5.44 28.47 9.52
C PHE A 200 6.79 28.69 10.22
N ILE A 201 6.91 29.78 11.00
CA ILE A 201 8.10 30.05 11.81
C ILE A 201 8.28 28.95 12.87
N GLY A 202 7.19 28.51 13.51
CA GLY A 202 7.19 27.39 14.46
C GLY A 202 7.80 26.11 13.86
N VAL A 203 7.48 25.78 12.60
CA VAL A 203 8.02 24.58 11.93
C VAL A 203 9.56 24.62 11.83
N VAL A 204 10.16 25.80 11.70
CA VAL A 204 11.63 25.94 11.71
C VAL A 204 12.22 25.45 13.03
N PHE A 205 11.60 25.81 14.17
CA PHE A 205 12.02 25.35 15.49
C PHE A 205 11.73 23.86 15.69
N PHE A 206 10.56 23.38 15.27
CA PHE A 206 10.24 21.95 15.28
C PHE A 206 11.28 21.11 14.53
N LYS A 207 11.73 21.55 13.35
CA LYS A 207 12.76 20.85 12.56
C LYS A 207 14.17 21.05 13.10
N SER A 208 14.35 22.02 13.99
CA SER A 208 15.60 22.28 14.71
C SER A 208 15.71 21.51 16.02
N ASP A 209 14.81 20.54 16.27
CA ASP A 209 14.88 19.68 17.45
C ASP A 209 16.23 18.93 17.49
N GLY A 210 16.87 18.93 18.66
CA GLY A 210 18.24 18.45 18.85
C GLY A 210 19.37 19.36 18.34
N ARG A 211 19.08 20.51 17.70
CA ARG A 211 20.09 21.53 17.30
C ARG A 211 20.04 22.79 18.16
N VAL A 212 18.85 23.22 18.56
CA VAL A 212 18.64 24.40 19.41
C VAL A 212 18.14 23.96 20.79
N PRO A 213 18.72 24.43 21.91
CA PRO A 213 18.20 24.13 23.23
C PRO A 213 16.72 24.53 23.35
N PHE A 214 15.89 23.62 23.86
CA PHE A 214 14.44 23.83 24.03
C PHE A 214 13.66 24.15 22.74
N ALA A 215 14.19 23.77 21.55
CA ALA A 215 13.52 24.01 20.27
C ALA A 215 12.06 23.55 20.24
N HIS A 216 11.78 22.38 20.85
CA HIS A 216 10.43 21.84 20.96
C HIS A 216 9.49 22.70 21.82
N ALA A 217 9.99 23.25 22.94
CA ALA A 217 9.21 24.15 23.79
C ALA A 217 8.95 25.50 23.10
N ILE A 218 9.95 26.04 22.40
CA ILE A 218 9.80 27.26 21.59
C ILE A 218 8.76 27.04 20.49
N TRP A 219 8.79 25.88 19.81
CA TRP A 219 7.77 25.50 18.84
C TRP A 219 6.36 25.53 19.44
N HIS A 220 6.15 24.98 20.64
CA HIS A 220 4.86 25.06 21.32
C HIS A 220 4.39 26.50 21.56
N LEU A 221 5.29 27.43 21.90
CA LEU A 221 4.93 28.84 22.08
C LEU A 221 4.41 29.47 20.77
N PHE A 222 5.05 29.18 19.64
CA PHE A 222 4.58 29.65 18.33
C PHE A 222 3.21 29.04 17.97
N VAL A 223 3.01 27.75 18.20
CA VAL A 223 1.73 27.06 17.97
C VAL A 223 0.61 27.66 18.82
N ASN A 224 0.88 27.92 20.11
CA ASN A 224 -0.09 28.54 21.01
C ASN A 224 -0.45 29.97 20.58
N ALA A 225 0.56 30.77 20.20
CA ALA A 225 0.34 32.12 19.70
C ALA A 225 -0.48 32.14 18.40
N ALA A 226 -0.15 31.27 17.44
CA ALA A 226 -0.89 31.12 16.19
C ALA A 226 -2.36 30.71 16.44
N THR A 227 -2.57 29.74 17.33
CA THR A 227 -3.89 29.28 17.73
C THR A 227 -4.71 30.39 18.38
N LEU A 228 -4.10 31.21 19.22
CA LEU A 228 -4.77 32.36 19.85
C LEU A 228 -5.20 33.41 18.81
N VAL A 229 -4.34 33.69 17.82
CA VAL A 229 -4.65 34.60 16.71
C VAL A 229 -5.81 34.06 15.87
N HIS A 230 -5.78 32.78 15.51
CA HIS A 230 -6.86 32.13 14.76
C HIS A 230 -8.17 32.13 15.55
N TYR A 231 -8.13 31.80 16.84
CA TYR A 231 -9.28 31.88 17.74
C TYR A 231 -9.86 33.29 17.78
N HIS A 232 -9.01 34.32 17.95
CA HIS A 232 -9.43 35.71 17.96
C HIS A 232 -10.11 36.12 16.65
N ALA A 233 -9.58 35.67 15.50
CA ALA A 233 -10.19 35.95 14.19
C ALA A 233 -11.60 35.34 14.09
N VAL A 234 -11.76 34.07 14.46
CA VAL A 234 -13.07 33.40 14.46
C VAL A 234 -14.04 34.10 15.43
N TYR A 235 -13.61 34.37 16.66
CA TYR A 235 -14.44 35.05 17.65
C TYR A 235 -14.92 36.43 17.16
N ARG A 236 -14.02 37.24 16.60
CA ARG A 236 -14.32 38.60 16.18
C ARG A 236 -15.18 38.65 14.92
N TYR A 237 -14.80 37.89 13.89
CA TYR A 237 -15.39 38.01 12.55
C TYR A 237 -16.56 37.07 12.31
N LEU A 238 -16.60 35.89 12.96
CA LEU A 238 -17.72 34.96 12.82
C LEU A 238 -18.79 35.20 13.90
N PHE A 239 -18.39 35.17 15.18
CA PHE A 239 -19.37 35.21 16.28
C PHE A 239 -19.81 36.63 16.65
N ARG A 240 -18.86 37.52 16.96
CA ARG A 240 -19.19 38.88 17.42
C ARG A 240 -19.81 39.74 16.33
N SER A 241 -19.24 39.71 15.13
CA SER A 241 -19.77 40.48 13.99
C SER A 241 -21.15 39.98 13.57
N GLY A 242 -21.36 38.65 13.58
CA GLY A 242 -22.66 38.03 13.29
C GLY A 242 -23.74 38.42 14.30
N GLN A 243 -23.42 38.41 15.60
CA GLN A 243 -24.35 38.83 16.66
C GLN A 243 -24.77 40.29 16.51
N VAL A 244 -23.83 41.21 16.27
CA VAL A 244 -24.15 42.64 16.10
C VAL A 244 -25.05 42.87 14.90
N ALA A 245 -24.80 42.20 13.77
CA ALA A 245 -25.63 42.30 12.59
C ALA A 245 -27.06 41.79 12.83
N GLN A 246 -27.22 40.67 13.54
CA GLN A 246 -28.53 40.12 13.90
C GLN A 246 -29.33 41.04 14.82
N VAL A 247 -28.70 41.61 15.85
CA VAL A 247 -29.37 42.55 16.77
C VAL A 247 -29.80 43.82 16.06
N ALA A 248 -28.94 44.37 15.19
CA ALA A 248 -29.29 45.54 14.39
C ALA A 248 -30.47 45.28 13.45
N ALA A 249 -30.48 44.13 12.77
CA ALA A 249 -31.59 43.75 11.89
C ALA A 249 -32.92 43.55 12.65
N ALA A 250 -32.88 42.92 13.83
CA ALA A 250 -34.06 42.75 14.67
C ALA A 250 -34.62 44.10 15.17
N ALA A 251 -33.76 45.04 15.54
CA ALA A 251 -34.17 46.38 15.96
C ALA A 251 -34.83 47.18 14.81
N VAL A 252 -34.32 47.05 13.58
CA VAL A 252 -34.91 47.68 12.40
C VAL A 252 -36.28 47.06 12.09
N ALA A 253 -36.41 45.73 12.12
CA ALA A 253 -37.69 45.05 11.90
C ALA A 253 -38.77 45.47 12.92
N ALA A 254 -38.42 45.54 14.20
CA ALA A 254 -39.32 46.00 15.26
C ALA A 254 -39.72 47.48 15.10
N ALA A 255 -38.85 48.32 14.54
CA ALA A 255 -39.17 49.73 14.28
C ALA A 255 -40.17 49.89 13.11
N HIS A 256 -40.15 48.98 12.13
CA HIS A 256 -41.10 48.98 11.02
C HIS A 256 -42.50 48.47 11.43
N GLU A 257 -42.58 47.44 12.29
CA GLU A 257 -43.88 46.96 12.83
C GLU A 257 -44.63 48.01 13.66
N HIS A 258 -43.94 49.00 14.22
CA HIS A 258 -44.58 50.10 14.97
C HIS A 258 -45.08 51.26 14.10
N GLN A 259 -44.80 51.25 12.80
CA GLN A 259 -45.22 52.30 11.85
C GLN A 259 -46.41 51.89 10.96
N ASP A 260 -46.85 50.64 11.03
CA ASP A 260 -48.04 50.10 10.35
C ASP A 260 -49.23 49.94 11.32
#